data_AF-A0AAW2TDN7-F1
#
_entry.id   AF-A0AAW2TDN7-F1
#
_cell.length_a   1.000
_cell.length_b   1.000
_cell.length_c   1.000
_cell.angle_alpha   90.00
_cell.angle_beta   90.00
_cell.angle_gamma   90.00
#
_symmetry.space_group_name_H-M   'P 1'
#
loop_
_entity.id
_entity.type
_entity.pdbx_description
1 polymer ?
#
loop_
_entity_poly.entity_id
_entity_poly.type
_entity_poly.pdbx_seq_one_letter_code
_entity_poly.pdbx_strand_id
1 'polypeptide(L)'
;MEKRALAHQLNVRTAKQSSHQERALSHSSNYSPKCSHRTKVYKISYNLLPEKRLRQNKKWRGTLVSSSGASSHQKSARFVFRSLLLLPNVFSTTLPHLIATNSAHLIMPLVPIRERLKEKVEDHFGCEYELFVEFTGLISWCKGASIGWHSDDNRDYLKQRDFAAVCYLNSYGVDFDGGLFHFQDGEPSTVAPIAGVDFILYPD
;
A
#
# COMPACT_ATOMS: atom_id res chain seq x y z
N MET A 1 -0.45 -46.14 29.84
CA MET A 1 -1.75 -45.43 29.81
C MET A 1 -1.63 -43.94 29.48
N GLU A 2 -0.54 -43.25 29.85
CA GLU A 2 -0.36 -41.81 29.60
C GLU A 2 -0.34 -41.34 28.12
N LYS A 3 0.26 -42.10 27.20
CA LYS A 3 0.40 -41.67 25.79
C LYS A 3 -0.94 -41.47 25.06
N ARG A 4 -1.99 -42.21 25.44
CA ARG A 4 -3.34 -42.05 24.87
C ARG A 4 -4.06 -40.82 25.41
N ALA A 5 -3.83 -40.46 26.68
CA ALA A 5 -4.42 -39.27 27.28
C ALA A 5 -3.83 -37.99 26.66
N LEU A 6 -2.53 -37.97 26.36
CA LEU A 6 -1.86 -36.82 25.74
C LEU A 6 -2.32 -36.61 24.29
N ALA A 7 -2.48 -37.69 23.51
CA ALA A 7 -2.98 -37.63 22.14
C ALA A 7 -4.44 -37.14 22.07
N HIS A 8 -5.27 -37.56 23.02
CA HIS A 8 -6.65 -37.08 23.14
C HIS A 8 -6.70 -35.59 23.53
N GLN A 9 -5.84 -35.13 24.44
CA GLN A 9 -5.76 -33.71 24.80
C GLN A 9 -5.24 -32.84 23.66
N LEU A 10 -4.27 -33.31 22.88
CA LEU A 10 -3.78 -32.62 21.69
C LEU A 10 -4.89 -32.48 20.64
N ASN A 11 -5.58 -33.56 20.27
CA ASN A 11 -6.68 -33.52 19.30
C ASN A 11 -7.85 -32.60 19.74
N VAL A 12 -8.19 -32.60 21.03
CA VAL A 12 -9.23 -31.71 21.57
C VAL A 12 -8.80 -30.25 21.51
N ARG A 13 -7.52 -29.94 21.69
CA ARG A 13 -6.98 -28.58 21.53
C ARG A 13 -6.96 -28.12 20.07
N THR A 14 -6.60 -28.99 19.13
CA THR A 14 -6.62 -28.69 17.70
C THR A 14 -8.05 -28.49 17.19
N ALA A 15 -8.99 -29.33 17.64
CA ALA A 15 -10.41 -29.20 17.32
C ALA A 15 -10.99 -27.89 17.88
N LYS A 16 -10.66 -27.52 19.13
CA LYS A 16 -11.06 -26.22 19.70
C LYS A 16 -10.48 -25.03 18.93
N GLN A 17 -9.20 -25.08 18.53
CA GLN A 17 -8.61 -24.04 17.69
C GLN A 17 -9.29 -23.92 16.33
N SER A 18 -9.57 -25.04 15.65
CA SER A 18 -10.29 -25.03 14.37
C SER A 18 -11.71 -24.45 14.50
N SER A 19 -12.44 -24.81 15.57
CA SER A 19 -13.80 -24.29 15.81
C SER A 19 -13.83 -22.81 16.20
N HIS A 20 -12.79 -22.30 16.88
CA HIS A 20 -12.63 -20.87 17.15
C HIS A 20 -12.25 -20.09 15.88
N GLN A 21 -11.45 -20.70 15.00
CA GLN A 21 -11.04 -20.12 13.72
C GLN A 21 -12.22 -20.09 12.71
N GLU A 22 -13.04 -21.14 12.67
CA GLU A 22 -14.30 -21.18 11.91
C GLU A 22 -15.36 -20.21 12.46
N ARG A 23 -15.46 -20.04 13.79
CA ARG A 23 -16.32 -19.00 14.40
C ARG A 23 -15.83 -17.59 14.12
N ALA A 24 -14.53 -17.35 14.04
CA ALA A 24 -13.97 -16.06 13.65
C ALA A 24 -14.25 -15.74 12.17
N LEU A 25 -14.29 -16.77 11.31
CA LEU A 25 -14.67 -16.62 9.91
C LEU A 25 -16.19 -16.43 9.73
N SER A 26 -17.04 -17.07 10.54
CA SER A 26 -18.50 -16.95 10.44
C SER A 26 -19.06 -15.62 10.99
N HIS A 27 -18.38 -15.01 11.97
CA HIS A 27 -18.70 -13.66 12.46
C HIS A 27 -18.23 -12.53 11.53
N SER A 28 -17.51 -12.84 10.45
CA SER A 28 -17.17 -11.86 9.40
C SER A 28 -18.33 -11.56 8.43
N SER A 29 -19.45 -12.29 8.53
CA SER A 29 -20.61 -12.14 7.63
C SER A 29 -21.41 -10.85 7.79
N ASN A 30 -21.11 -10.03 8.81
CA ASN A 30 -21.73 -8.73 9.05
C ASN A 30 -20.91 -7.53 8.53
N TYR A 31 -19.89 -7.74 7.70
CA TYR A 31 -19.21 -6.64 7.02
C TYR A 31 -19.99 -6.19 5.78
N SER A 32 -20.54 -4.98 5.84
CA SER A 32 -21.29 -4.34 4.75
C SER A 32 -20.49 -4.37 3.43
N PRO A 33 -20.99 -5.06 2.38
CA PRO A 33 -20.23 -5.27 1.14
C PRO A 33 -20.30 -4.10 0.15
N LYS A 34 -20.66 -2.88 0.59
CA LYS A 34 -21.18 -1.83 -0.31
C LYS A 34 -20.45 -0.49 -0.24
N CYS A 35 -19.16 -0.46 -0.52
CA CYS A 35 -18.53 0.79 -0.89
C CYS A 35 -17.73 0.54 -2.17
N SER A 36 -18.42 0.69 -3.32
CA SER A 36 -17.87 0.57 -4.67
C SER A 36 -16.97 1.74 -5.04
N HIS A 37 -17.21 2.92 -4.45
CA HIS A 37 -16.49 4.16 -4.69
C HIS A 37 -15.37 4.35 -3.66
N ARG A 38 -14.26 3.62 -3.86
CA ARG A 38 -13.06 3.77 -3.01
C ARG A 38 -11.87 4.09 -3.88
N THR A 39 -11.02 5.01 -3.46
CA THR A 39 -9.70 5.18 -4.09
C THR A 39 -8.81 4.00 -3.69
N LYS A 40 -8.03 3.46 -4.62
CA LYS A 40 -7.05 2.38 -4.38
C LYS A 40 -5.67 2.84 -4.83
N VAL A 41 -4.73 2.85 -3.90
CA VAL A 41 -3.39 3.41 -4.07
C VAL A 41 -2.35 2.40 -3.65
N TYR A 42 -1.37 2.15 -4.50
CA TYR A 42 -0.17 1.43 -4.14
C TYR A 42 0.95 2.44 -3.86
N LYS A 43 1.42 2.51 -2.62
CA LYS A 43 2.43 3.44 -2.14
C LYS A 43 3.72 2.72 -1.80
N ILE A 44 4.84 3.30 -2.21
CA ILE A 44 6.19 2.83 -1.89
C ILE A 44 6.98 4.02 -1.36
N SER A 45 7.80 3.80 -0.34
CA SER A 45 8.75 4.79 0.16
C SER A 45 10.15 4.21 0.07
N TYR A 46 11.08 5.05 -0.35
CA TYR A 46 12.46 4.69 -0.64
C TYR A 46 13.44 5.51 0.18
N ASN A 47 14.56 4.89 0.50
CA ASN A 47 15.74 5.54 1.04
C ASN A 47 16.89 5.36 0.05
N LEU A 48 17.73 6.36 -0.10
CA LEU A 48 19.03 6.22 -0.74
C LEU A 48 20.00 5.44 0.16
N LEU A 49 20.99 4.83 -0.48
CA LEU A 49 22.22 4.36 0.16
C LEU A 49 22.71 5.42 1.17
N PRO A 50 23.13 5.03 2.39
CA PRO A 50 23.55 5.97 3.43
C PRO A 50 24.59 7.00 2.96
N GLU A 51 25.49 6.59 2.08
CA GLU A 51 26.58 7.40 1.51
C GLU A 51 26.10 8.46 0.52
N LYS A 52 24.90 8.29 -0.04
CA LYS A 52 24.31 9.14 -1.09
C LYS A 52 23.23 10.10 -0.55
N ARG A 53 22.93 10.05 0.75
CA ARG A 53 21.87 10.87 1.35
C ARG A 53 22.28 12.34 1.47
N LEU A 54 21.43 13.22 0.96
CA LEU A 54 21.50 14.66 1.21
C LEU A 54 20.89 14.97 2.59
N ARG A 55 21.57 15.80 3.41
CA ARG A 55 21.11 16.16 4.77
C ARG A 55 20.38 17.52 4.83
N GLN A 56 19.17 17.43 5.41
CA GLN A 56 18.35 18.39 6.18
C GLN A 56 17.72 19.61 5.49
N ASN A 57 16.48 19.90 5.93
CA ASN A 57 15.48 20.86 5.42
C ASN A 57 14.92 20.55 4.04
N LYS A 58 14.32 19.36 3.95
CA LYS A 58 13.63 18.80 2.79
C LYS A 58 12.27 19.45 2.57
N LYS A 59 12.03 20.08 1.42
CA LYS A 59 10.69 20.54 1.02
C LYS A 59 10.10 19.56 0.02
N TRP A 60 9.05 18.83 0.38
CA TRP A 60 8.49 17.81 -0.50
C TRP A 60 7.72 18.41 -1.70
N ARG A 61 8.05 17.92 -2.89
CA ARG A 61 7.35 18.13 -4.16
C ARG A 61 6.89 16.81 -4.75
N GLY A 62 6.13 16.88 -5.84
CA GLY A 62 5.85 15.72 -6.65
C GLY A 62 5.87 16.02 -8.13
N THR A 63 6.09 14.96 -8.90
CA THR A 63 6.14 14.98 -10.35
C THR A 63 5.40 13.79 -10.92
N LEU A 64 4.83 14.00 -12.10
CA LEU A 64 4.18 12.99 -12.92
C LEU A 64 5.24 12.26 -13.73
N VAL A 65 5.30 10.93 -13.63
CA VAL A 65 6.17 10.13 -14.49
C VAL A 65 5.33 9.41 -15.54
N SER A 66 5.79 9.47 -16.80
CA SER A 66 5.00 9.06 -17.96
C SER A 66 4.38 7.66 -17.82
N SER A 67 3.17 7.52 -18.32
CA SER A 67 2.36 6.31 -18.24
C SER A 67 2.65 5.37 -19.40
N SER A 68 2.97 4.11 -19.10
CA SER A 68 2.95 3.01 -20.08
C SER A 68 1.55 2.38 -20.21
N GLY A 69 0.50 3.04 -19.68
CA GLY A 69 -0.83 2.46 -19.49
C GLY A 69 -0.91 1.48 -18.32
N ALA A 70 -2.13 1.14 -17.90
CA ALA A 70 -2.35 0.27 -16.75
C ALA A 70 -1.93 -1.19 -17.05
N SER A 71 -0.94 -1.71 -16.32
CA SER A 71 -0.39 -3.05 -16.51
C SER A 71 -1.38 -4.15 -16.08
N SER A 72 -1.19 -5.37 -16.59
CA SER A 72 -1.96 -6.56 -16.14
C SER A 72 -1.86 -6.77 -14.63
N HIS A 73 -0.70 -6.51 -14.05
CA HIS A 73 -0.46 -6.58 -12.61
C HIS A 73 -1.29 -5.56 -11.81
N GLN A 74 -1.42 -4.33 -12.29
CA GLN A 74 -2.27 -3.30 -11.66
C GLN A 74 -3.75 -3.70 -11.69
N LYS A 75 -4.22 -4.28 -12.79
CA LYS A 75 -5.59 -4.82 -12.90
C LYS A 75 -5.83 -5.93 -11.89
N SER A 76 -4.88 -6.86 -11.74
CA SER A 76 -4.95 -7.93 -10.74
C SER A 76 -4.92 -7.40 -9.30
N ALA A 77 -4.03 -6.44 -8.99
CA ALA A 77 -3.95 -5.81 -7.67
C ALA A 77 -5.25 -5.10 -7.26
N ARG A 78 -5.95 -4.49 -8.22
CA ARG A 78 -7.27 -3.88 -8.00
C ARG A 78 -8.30 -4.88 -7.48
N PHE A 79 -8.28 -6.14 -7.95
CA PHE A 79 -9.22 -7.19 -7.55
C PHE A 79 -8.91 -7.71 -6.14
N VAL A 80 -7.63 -7.94 -5.87
CA VAL A 80 -7.04 -8.46 -4.63
C VAL A 80 -7.44 -7.66 -3.38
N PHE A 81 -7.50 -6.33 -3.47
CA PHE A 81 -7.70 -5.48 -2.29
C PHE A 81 -9.10 -5.54 -1.65
N ARG A 82 -10.05 -6.27 -2.23
CA ARG A 82 -11.43 -6.31 -1.73
C ARG A 82 -11.55 -6.97 -0.35
N SER A 83 -10.52 -7.67 0.15
CA SER A 83 -10.65 -8.67 1.21
C SER A 83 -9.91 -8.40 2.53
N LEU A 84 -9.25 -7.25 2.74
CA LEU A 84 -8.41 -7.00 3.93
C LEU A 84 -8.85 -5.71 4.67
N LEU A 85 -9.24 -5.81 5.96
CA LEU A 85 -9.93 -4.74 6.71
C LEU A 85 -9.38 -4.56 8.15
N LEU A 86 -8.87 -3.38 8.53
CA LEU A 86 -8.44 -3.10 9.91
C LEU A 86 -8.71 -1.68 10.46
N LEU A 87 -9.33 -0.74 9.73
CA LEU A 87 -9.56 0.64 10.20
C LEU A 87 -10.89 1.21 9.67
N PRO A 88 -11.56 2.14 10.39
CA PRO A 88 -12.74 2.81 9.86
C PRO A 88 -12.34 3.74 8.72
N ASN A 89 -12.96 3.55 7.55
CA ASN A 89 -12.85 4.34 6.33
C ASN A 89 -11.51 4.31 5.57
N VAL A 90 -10.37 3.98 6.17
CA VAL A 90 -9.11 3.71 5.44
C VAL A 90 -8.72 2.28 5.67
N PHE A 91 -8.34 1.56 4.64
CA PHE A 91 -7.83 0.19 4.74
C PHE A 91 -6.43 0.15 4.20
N SER A 92 -5.52 -0.55 4.85
CA SER A 92 -4.16 -0.74 4.35
C SER A 92 -3.66 -2.14 4.63
N THR A 93 -2.80 -2.62 3.74
CA THR A 93 -2.04 -3.85 3.93
C THR A 93 -0.62 -3.65 3.40
N THR A 94 0.33 -4.37 3.99
CA THR A 94 1.74 -4.36 3.58
C THR A 94 2.15 -5.75 3.14
N LEU A 95 3.27 -5.88 2.41
CA LEU A 95 3.76 -7.20 2.02
C LEU A 95 3.97 -8.13 3.24
N PRO A 96 4.61 -7.70 4.34
CA PRO A 96 4.70 -8.54 5.54
C PRO A 96 3.34 -8.94 6.12
N HIS A 97 2.35 -8.04 6.09
CA HIS A 97 0.99 -8.37 6.55
C HIS A 97 0.34 -9.44 5.68
N LEU A 98 0.51 -9.39 4.36
CA LEU A 98 0.01 -10.42 3.43
C LEU A 98 0.64 -11.78 3.70
N ILE A 99 1.93 -11.82 4.00
CA ILE A 99 2.64 -13.05 4.39
C ILE A 99 2.06 -13.59 5.71
N ALA A 100 1.94 -12.73 6.72
CA ALA A 100 1.49 -13.11 8.06
C ALA A 100 0.02 -13.58 8.10
N THR A 101 -0.82 -13.13 7.17
CA THR A 101 -2.26 -13.45 7.11
C THR A 101 -2.61 -14.54 6.09
N ASN A 102 -1.63 -15.37 5.70
CA ASN A 102 -1.81 -16.43 4.69
C ASN A 102 -2.40 -15.93 3.36
N SER A 103 -2.15 -14.66 3.04
CA SER A 103 -2.60 -13.97 1.84
C SER A 103 -1.44 -13.74 0.88
N ALA A 104 -0.40 -14.57 0.95
CA ALA A 104 0.82 -14.43 0.15
C ALA A 104 0.56 -14.55 -1.37
N HIS A 105 -0.51 -15.23 -1.79
CA HIS A 105 -0.94 -15.27 -3.18
C HIS A 105 -1.27 -13.87 -3.76
N LEU A 106 -1.56 -12.90 -2.90
CA LEU A 106 -1.80 -11.50 -3.24
C LEU A 106 -0.50 -10.69 -3.44
N ILE A 107 0.68 -11.26 -3.12
CA ILE A 107 2.00 -10.61 -3.28
C ILE A 107 2.43 -10.60 -4.74
N MET A 108 2.15 -11.67 -5.48
CA MET A 108 2.55 -11.84 -6.88
C MET A 108 2.18 -10.66 -7.79
N PRO A 109 0.95 -10.09 -7.73
CA PRO A 109 0.65 -8.90 -8.53
C PRO A 109 1.28 -7.60 -7.99
N LEU A 110 1.76 -7.56 -6.75
CA LEU A 110 2.27 -6.33 -6.11
C LEU A 110 3.77 -6.14 -6.34
N VAL A 111 4.56 -7.20 -6.29
CA VAL A 111 6.02 -7.12 -6.48
C VAL A 111 6.38 -6.51 -7.86
N PRO A 112 5.79 -6.92 -8.99
CA PRO A 112 6.09 -6.30 -10.29
C PRO A 112 5.73 -4.82 -10.37
N ILE A 113 4.67 -4.39 -9.68
CA ILE A 113 4.32 -2.96 -9.61
C ILE A 113 5.40 -2.21 -8.83
N ARG A 114 5.90 -2.81 -7.73
CA ARG A 114 6.96 -2.25 -6.91
C ARG A 114 8.27 -2.08 -7.65
N GLU A 115 8.73 -3.12 -8.34
CA GLU A 115 9.99 -3.06 -9.09
C GLU A 115 9.89 -2.04 -10.24
N ARG A 116 8.80 -2.05 -11.03
CA ARG A 116 8.58 -1.06 -12.09
C ARG A 116 8.56 0.39 -11.56
N LEU A 117 7.93 0.63 -10.41
CA LEU A 117 7.92 1.96 -9.79
C LEU A 117 9.31 2.36 -9.30
N LYS A 118 10.07 1.40 -8.76
CA LYS A 118 11.45 1.63 -8.34
C LYS A 118 12.32 2.03 -9.53
N GLU A 119 12.29 1.26 -10.61
CA GLU A 119 13.00 1.56 -11.87
C GLU A 119 12.67 2.98 -12.37
N LYS A 120 11.39 3.36 -12.39
CA LYS A 120 10.98 4.72 -12.77
C LYS A 120 11.55 5.83 -11.89
N VAL A 121 11.69 5.59 -10.59
CA VAL A 121 12.27 6.57 -9.66
C VAL A 121 13.77 6.64 -9.88
N GLU A 122 14.43 5.51 -10.03
CA GLU A 122 15.85 5.41 -10.32
C GLU A 122 16.20 6.12 -11.64
N ASP A 123 15.48 5.83 -12.72
CA ASP A 123 15.65 6.45 -14.04
C ASP A 123 15.40 7.97 -13.98
N HIS A 124 14.38 8.42 -13.24
CA HIS A 124 14.02 9.83 -13.18
C HIS A 124 15.08 10.69 -12.47
N PHE A 125 15.76 10.14 -11.47
CA PHE A 125 16.77 10.85 -10.68
C PHE A 125 18.22 10.43 -10.99
N GLY A 126 18.43 9.46 -11.89
CA GLY A 126 19.75 8.92 -12.20
C GLY A 126 20.43 8.27 -10.99
N CYS A 127 19.66 7.50 -10.21
CA CYS A 127 20.12 6.85 -8.99
C CYS A 127 19.96 5.32 -9.05
N GLU A 128 20.29 4.74 -10.20
CA GLU A 128 20.14 3.32 -10.48
C GLU A 128 20.84 2.45 -9.43
N TYR A 129 20.08 1.49 -8.90
CA TYR A 129 20.51 0.57 -7.84
C TYR A 129 20.83 1.22 -6.49
N GLU A 130 20.59 2.52 -6.31
CA GLU A 130 20.87 3.23 -5.06
C GLU A 130 19.65 3.28 -4.12
N LEU A 131 18.47 2.83 -4.56
CA LEU A 131 17.24 2.86 -3.77
C LEU A 131 16.98 1.56 -3.00
N PHE A 132 16.64 1.73 -1.72
CA PHE A 132 16.08 0.68 -0.86
C PHE A 132 14.61 0.95 -0.61
N VAL A 133 13.79 -0.10 -0.75
CA VAL A 133 12.38 -0.04 -0.35
C VAL A 133 12.29 -0.11 1.17
N GLU A 134 11.84 0.96 1.79
CA GLU A 134 11.55 1.02 3.22
C GLU A 134 10.11 0.61 3.53
N PHE A 135 9.17 1.09 2.72
CA PHE A 135 7.76 0.81 2.90
C PHE A 135 7.10 0.42 1.58
N THR A 136 6.17 -0.52 1.66
CA THR A 136 5.27 -0.87 0.57
C THR A 136 3.89 -1.13 1.15
N GLY A 137 2.91 -0.35 0.71
CA GLY A 137 1.55 -0.40 1.21
C GLY A 137 0.54 -0.34 0.07
N LEU A 138 -0.44 -1.21 0.13
CA LEU A 138 -1.64 -1.10 -0.66
C LEU A 138 -2.74 -0.51 0.23
N ILE A 139 -3.30 0.61 -0.18
CA ILE A 139 -4.18 1.46 0.63
C ILE A 139 -5.47 1.68 -0.13
N SER A 140 -6.61 1.60 0.56
CA SER A 140 -7.88 2.07 0.03
C SER A 140 -8.58 3.03 0.96
N TRP A 141 -9.04 4.12 0.36
CA TRP A 141 -9.74 5.20 1.03
C TRP A 141 -11.22 5.07 0.70
N CYS A 142 -12.05 4.99 1.73
CA CYS A 142 -13.50 4.92 1.61
C CYS A 142 -14.12 6.30 1.74
N LYS A 143 -15.42 6.37 1.45
CA LYS A 143 -16.20 7.60 1.60
C LYS A 143 -15.97 8.22 2.98
N GLY A 144 -15.68 9.53 2.98
CA GLY A 144 -15.42 10.32 4.19
C GLY A 144 -13.99 10.24 4.72
N ALA A 145 -13.14 9.35 4.17
CA ALA A 145 -11.73 9.35 4.52
C ALA A 145 -11.01 10.55 3.90
N SER A 146 -10.12 11.16 4.66
CA SER A 146 -9.24 12.22 4.22
C SER A 146 -7.92 12.16 4.99
N ILE A 147 -6.88 12.77 4.43
CA ILE A 147 -5.61 12.97 5.11
C ILE A 147 -5.28 14.45 5.05
N GLY A 148 -4.95 15.03 6.20
CA GLY A 148 -4.53 16.43 6.28
C GLY A 148 -3.13 16.65 5.69
N TRP A 149 -2.70 17.90 5.68
CA TRP A 149 -1.36 18.29 5.26
C TRP A 149 -0.29 17.56 6.08
N HIS A 150 0.63 16.90 5.38
CA HIS A 150 1.75 16.18 5.98
C HIS A 150 2.88 16.02 4.98
N SER A 151 4.09 15.76 5.49
CA SER A 151 5.22 15.25 4.70
C SER A 151 5.44 13.76 4.99
N ASP A 152 6.08 13.06 4.05
CA ASP A 152 6.35 11.62 4.20
C ASP A 152 7.43 11.31 5.24
N ASP A 153 8.19 12.34 5.65
CA ASP A 153 9.23 12.33 6.67
C ASP A 153 8.80 13.03 7.98
N ASN A 154 7.50 13.11 8.25
CA ASN A 154 6.94 13.86 9.38
C ASN A 154 7.25 13.32 10.78
N ARG A 155 7.96 12.19 10.91
CA ARG A 155 8.36 11.57 12.18
C ARG A 155 9.84 11.20 12.15
N ASP A 156 10.48 11.16 13.32
CA ASP A 156 11.93 10.91 13.42
C ASP A 156 12.38 9.63 12.72
N TYR A 157 11.62 8.54 12.88
CA TYR A 157 11.90 7.26 12.23
C TYR A 157 11.55 7.24 10.73
N LEU A 158 11.07 8.35 10.17
CA LEU A 158 10.76 8.53 8.74
C LEU A 158 11.69 9.54 8.06
N LYS A 159 12.55 10.23 8.82
CA LYS A 159 13.45 11.28 8.31
C LYS A 159 14.43 10.80 7.25
N GLN A 160 14.70 9.50 7.21
CA GLN A 160 15.56 8.87 6.22
C GLN A 160 14.91 8.67 4.84
N ARG A 161 13.61 8.94 4.68
CA ARG A 161 12.94 8.81 3.38
C ARG A 161 13.45 9.86 2.42
N ASP A 162 13.87 9.40 1.25
CA ASP A 162 14.39 10.24 0.17
C ASP A 162 13.40 10.33 -0.97
N PHE A 163 12.59 9.30 -1.19
CA PHE A 163 11.54 9.33 -2.21
C PHE A 163 10.29 8.60 -1.73
N ALA A 164 9.16 8.94 -2.31
CA ALA A 164 7.99 8.08 -2.30
C ALA A 164 7.39 8.00 -3.70
N ALA A 165 6.75 6.90 -4.04
CA ALA A 165 6.01 6.75 -5.28
C ALA A 165 4.61 6.23 -4.97
N VAL A 166 3.62 6.76 -5.67
CA VAL A 166 2.24 6.28 -5.62
C VAL A 166 1.76 5.90 -7.02
N CYS A 167 1.11 4.75 -7.10
CA CYS A 167 0.44 4.26 -8.29
C CYS A 167 -1.03 4.08 -7.96
N TYR A 168 -1.89 4.82 -8.65
CA TYR A 168 -3.34 4.64 -8.52
C TYR A 168 -3.80 3.42 -9.32
N LEU A 169 -4.66 2.61 -8.71
CA LEU A 169 -5.19 1.38 -9.32
C LEU A 169 -6.58 1.57 -9.92
N ASN A 170 -7.17 2.76 -9.75
CA ASN A 170 -8.47 3.14 -10.26
C ASN A 170 -8.53 4.67 -10.42
N SER A 171 -9.48 5.17 -11.21
CA SER A 171 -9.46 6.56 -11.70
C SER A 171 -10.53 7.44 -11.07
N TYR A 172 -10.16 8.69 -10.78
CA TYR A 172 -11.08 9.76 -10.42
C TYR A 172 -12.08 10.06 -11.55
N GLY A 173 -13.33 10.33 -11.20
CA GLY A 173 -14.41 10.61 -12.15
C GLY A 173 -14.92 9.39 -12.93
N VAL A 174 -14.31 8.21 -12.70
CA VAL A 174 -14.73 6.93 -13.29
C VAL A 174 -15.10 5.94 -12.17
N ASP A 175 -14.21 5.75 -11.21
CA ASP A 175 -14.34 4.74 -10.16
C ASP A 175 -14.70 5.36 -8.79
N PHE A 176 -14.38 6.64 -8.58
CA PHE A 176 -14.66 7.36 -7.35
C PHE A 176 -14.69 8.88 -7.59
N ASP A 177 -15.35 9.59 -6.68
CA ASP A 177 -15.41 11.05 -6.62
C ASP A 177 -14.71 11.57 -5.36
N GLY A 178 -14.10 12.75 -5.45
CA GLY A 178 -13.21 13.30 -4.42
C GLY A 178 -11.83 12.62 -4.41
N GLY A 179 -11.10 12.72 -3.30
CA GLY A 179 -9.79 12.05 -3.14
C GLY A 179 -8.70 12.54 -4.10
N LEU A 180 -8.78 13.79 -4.54
CA LEU A 180 -7.74 14.45 -5.31
C LEU A 180 -6.44 14.54 -4.49
N PHE A 181 -5.31 14.47 -5.17
CA PHE A 181 -4.01 14.59 -4.53
C PHE A 181 -3.56 16.04 -4.61
N HIS A 182 -3.32 16.66 -3.45
CA HIS A 182 -3.00 18.08 -3.36
C HIS A 182 -1.56 18.29 -2.89
N PHE A 183 -0.86 19.22 -3.54
CA PHE A 183 0.42 19.72 -3.10
C PHE A 183 0.23 21.09 -2.46
N GLN A 184 0.83 21.30 -1.29
CA GLN A 184 0.77 22.60 -0.64
C GLN A 184 1.54 23.67 -1.42
N ASP A 185 2.60 23.25 -2.11
CA ASP A 185 3.48 24.10 -2.91
C ASP A 185 3.94 23.38 -4.18
N GLY A 186 4.17 24.15 -5.25
CA GLY A 186 4.64 23.64 -6.54
C GLY A 186 3.52 23.40 -7.55
N GLU A 187 3.93 23.12 -8.79
CA GLU A 187 3.01 22.80 -9.89
C GLU A 187 3.20 21.34 -10.32
N PRO A 188 2.10 20.58 -10.52
CA PRO A 188 0.72 20.98 -10.32
C PRO A 188 0.31 21.04 -8.83
N SER A 189 -0.49 22.04 -8.44
CA SER A 189 -1.02 22.14 -7.06
C SER A 189 -2.06 21.06 -6.72
N THR A 190 -2.73 20.51 -7.74
CA THR A 190 -3.70 19.43 -7.59
C THR A 190 -3.59 18.46 -8.74
N VAL A 191 -3.71 17.19 -8.41
CA VAL A 191 -3.62 16.06 -9.34
C VAL A 191 -4.88 15.22 -9.24
N ALA A 192 -5.48 14.95 -10.39
CA ALA A 192 -6.53 13.95 -10.52
C ALA A 192 -5.90 12.54 -10.61
N PRO A 193 -6.24 11.62 -9.69
CA PRO A 193 -5.72 10.27 -9.78
C PRO A 193 -6.23 9.51 -10.99
N ILE A 194 -5.33 8.86 -11.72
CA ILE A 194 -5.66 8.07 -12.92
C ILE A 194 -4.99 6.70 -12.79
N ALA A 195 -5.76 5.64 -13.07
CA ALA A 195 -5.25 4.28 -13.03
C ALA A 195 -4.06 4.10 -13.99
N GLY A 196 -2.95 3.57 -13.46
CA GLY A 196 -1.73 3.32 -14.23
C GLY A 196 -0.83 4.54 -14.44
N VAL A 197 -1.22 5.72 -13.93
CA VAL A 197 -0.34 6.88 -13.82
C VAL A 197 0.40 6.80 -12.49
N ASP A 198 1.72 6.99 -12.57
CA ASP A 198 2.62 6.92 -11.43
C ASP A 198 3.04 8.34 -11.04
N PHE A 199 3.04 8.61 -9.74
CA PHE A 199 3.47 9.87 -9.17
C PHE A 199 4.66 9.61 -8.26
N ILE A 200 5.68 10.45 -8.42
CA ILE A 200 6.86 10.44 -7.56
C ILE A 200 6.82 11.66 -6.68
N LEU A 201 7.10 11.47 -5.39
CA LEU A 201 7.22 12.48 -4.36
C LEU A 201 8.68 12.49 -3.90
N TYR A 202 9.26 13.67 -3.79
CA TYR A 202 10.67 13.84 -3.46
C TYR A 202 10.89 15.17 -2.74
N PRO A 203 11.91 15.27 -1.89
CA PRO A 203 12.31 16.53 -1.31
C PRO A 203 13.15 17.35 -2.30
N ASP A 204 12.79 18.62 -2.50
CA ASP A 204 13.71 19.68 -2.93
C ASP A 204 14.81 19.90 -1.89
#